data_AF-A0A7C2HSQ4-F1
#
_entry.id   AF-A0A7C2HSQ4-F1
#
_cell.length_a   1.000
_cell.length_b   1.000
_cell.length_c   1.000
_cell.angle_alpha   90.00
_cell.angle_beta   90.00
_cell.angle_gamma   90.00
#
_symmetry.space_group_name_H-M   'P 1'
#
loop_
_entity.id
_entity.type
_entity.pdbx_description
1 polymer ?
#
loop_
_entity_poly.entity_id
_entity_poly.type
_entity_poly.pdbx_seq_one_letter_code
_entity_poly.pdbx_strand_id
1 'polypeptide(L)'
;MLTERPRVLASACVVILALALTLPALRGVEPAMALTWERSADGGFGDAANTGVRCLLSYRGRLYAGTYNPAGCQIWSYDGTAWTPEVGQGEAGTPTGPGFGSGENNDVPSMGVYDGSLYAGTYNVGGCQVWRWDGADWSRVAEGGFGDAQNHGAASMAVFLSRLYVGTFNNDYNSGCQVWA
;
A
#
# COMPACT_ATOMS: atom_id res chain seq x y z
N MET A 1 60.42 -24.88 -67.04
CA MET A 1 59.29 -25.82 -66.86
C MET A 1 58.67 -25.49 -65.51
N LEU A 2 57.41 -25.00 -65.51
CA LEU A 2 56.37 -25.02 -64.45
C LEU A 2 56.75 -24.47 -63.04
N THR A 3 56.01 -23.63 -62.31
CA THR A 3 54.77 -22.85 -62.44
C THR A 3 54.61 -22.06 -61.11
N GLU A 4 54.10 -20.82 -61.18
CA GLU A 4 53.26 -20.04 -60.22
C GLU A 4 53.48 -20.13 -58.67
N ARG A 5 53.91 -19.07 -57.95
CA ARG A 5 53.21 -17.85 -57.42
C ARG A 5 52.26 -18.11 -56.20
N PRO A 6 51.90 -17.12 -55.33
CA PRO A 6 52.67 -15.98 -54.77
C PRO A 6 52.30 -15.51 -53.31
N ARG A 7 53.18 -14.66 -52.72
CA ARG A 7 52.96 -13.44 -51.86
C ARG A 7 52.22 -13.59 -50.48
N VAL A 8 52.58 -12.86 -49.40
CA VAL A 8 52.58 -11.40 -49.22
C VAL A 8 53.51 -10.96 -48.06
N LEU A 9 54.08 -9.75 -48.20
CA LEU A 9 55.00 -9.00 -47.33
C LEU A 9 54.33 -8.32 -46.11
N ALA A 10 55.14 -7.97 -45.10
CA ALA A 10 55.34 -6.61 -44.53
C ALA A 10 55.64 -6.70 -43.01
N SER A 11 56.88 -6.42 -42.59
CA SER A 11 57.40 -5.09 -42.19
C SER A 11 57.11 -4.76 -40.73
N ALA A 12 58.16 -4.83 -39.91
CA ALA A 12 58.17 -4.53 -38.48
C ALA A 12 58.13 -3.02 -38.21
N CYS A 13 57.49 -2.59 -37.12
CA CYS A 13 57.78 -1.32 -36.47
C CYS A 13 57.37 -1.32 -34.97
N VAL A 14 58.39 -1.08 -34.13
CA VAL A 14 58.43 -0.26 -32.92
C VAL A 14 57.70 -0.73 -31.64
N VAL A 15 58.53 -1.01 -30.63
CA VAL A 15 58.25 -1.07 -29.18
C VAL A 15 58.19 0.36 -28.62
N ILE A 16 57.30 0.66 -27.65
CA ILE A 16 57.61 1.39 -26.40
C ILE A 16 56.43 1.29 -25.41
N LEU A 17 56.83 1.04 -24.16
CA LEU A 17 56.09 0.80 -22.92
C LEU A 17 55.27 2.02 -22.47
N ALA A 18 54.00 1.83 -22.09
CA ALA A 18 53.23 2.80 -21.30
C ALA A 18 52.79 2.15 -19.98
N LEU A 19 53.29 2.70 -18.89
CA LEU A 19 53.00 2.31 -17.51
C LEU A 19 51.52 2.63 -17.21
N ALA A 20 50.63 1.64 -17.23
CA ALA A 20 49.26 1.83 -16.75
C ALA A 20 49.24 1.62 -15.23
N LEU A 21 49.24 2.72 -14.47
CA LEU A 21 48.87 2.70 -13.05
C LEU A 21 47.55 1.94 -12.91
N THR A 22 47.49 1.00 -11.97
CA THR A 22 46.24 0.38 -11.54
C THR A 22 45.37 1.44 -10.88
N LEU A 23 44.57 2.14 -11.69
CA LEU A 23 43.38 2.82 -11.19
C LEU A 23 42.55 1.74 -10.48
N PRO A 24 42.18 1.90 -9.20
CA PRO A 24 41.16 1.04 -8.64
C PRO A 24 39.95 1.22 -9.55
N ALA A 25 39.48 0.13 -10.15
CA ALA A 25 38.24 0.13 -10.90
C ALA A 25 37.21 0.87 -10.06
N LEU A 26 36.81 2.06 -10.50
CA LEU A 26 35.74 2.82 -9.89
C LEU A 26 34.58 1.83 -9.87
N ARG A 27 34.21 1.35 -8.67
CA ARG A 27 33.13 0.39 -8.49
C ARG A 27 31.98 0.90 -9.35
N GLY A 28 31.57 0.09 -10.32
CA GLY A 28 30.46 0.41 -11.19
C GLY A 28 29.32 0.91 -10.33
N VAL A 29 28.79 2.07 -10.70
CA VAL A 29 27.50 2.51 -10.19
C VAL A 29 26.56 1.36 -10.56
N GLU A 30 26.12 0.57 -9.58
CA GLU A 30 25.09 -0.43 -9.83
C GLU A 30 23.94 0.33 -10.48
N PRO A 31 23.44 -0.12 -11.65
CA PRO A 31 22.33 0.57 -12.28
C PRO A 31 21.22 0.62 -11.24
N ALA A 32 20.79 1.83 -10.87
CA ALA A 32 19.64 2.02 -10.00
C ALA A 32 18.54 1.09 -10.52
N MET A 33 18.15 0.09 -9.72
CA MET A 33 17.18 -0.91 -10.16
C MET A 33 15.97 -0.16 -10.71
N ALA A 34 15.74 -0.29 -12.01
CA ALA A 34 14.58 0.34 -12.63
C ALA A 34 13.34 -0.18 -11.92
N LEU A 35 12.48 0.71 -11.46
CA LEU A 35 11.18 0.35 -10.92
C LEU A 35 10.39 -0.37 -12.02
N THR A 36 10.33 -1.70 -11.94
CA THR A 36 9.46 -2.51 -12.77
C THR A 36 8.13 -2.68 -12.06
N TRP A 37 7.05 -2.40 -12.78
CA TRP A 37 5.71 -2.59 -12.26
C TRP A 37 5.20 -3.98 -12.65
N GLU A 38 4.82 -4.76 -11.65
CA GLU A 38 4.08 -5.99 -11.84
C GLU A 38 2.72 -5.91 -11.12
N ARG A 39 1.73 -6.63 -11.66
CA ARG A 39 0.40 -6.65 -11.07
C ARG A 39 0.38 -7.64 -9.92
N SER A 40 0.24 -7.14 -8.69
CA SER A 40 0.17 -7.96 -7.46
C SER A 40 -1.24 -8.49 -7.16
N ALA A 41 -2.29 -7.77 -7.58
CA ALA A 41 -3.69 -8.18 -7.45
C ALA A 41 -4.47 -7.79 -8.71
N ASP A 42 -5.56 -8.51 -9.00
CA ASP A 42 -6.43 -8.24 -10.16
C ASP A 42 -7.91 -8.33 -9.77
N GLY A 43 -8.79 -7.75 -10.59
CA GLY A 43 -10.25 -7.92 -10.48
C GLY A 43 -10.84 -7.57 -9.10
N GLY A 44 -10.28 -6.59 -8.40
CA GLY A 44 -10.75 -6.19 -7.07
C GLY A 44 -10.58 -7.28 -6.01
N PHE A 45 -9.49 -8.04 -6.07
CA PHE A 45 -9.24 -9.20 -5.18
C PHE A 45 -10.28 -10.33 -5.35
N GLY A 46 -10.88 -10.45 -6.55
CA GLY A 46 -11.92 -11.43 -6.85
C GLY A 46 -13.35 -10.90 -6.66
N ASP A 47 -13.50 -9.65 -6.19
CA ASP A 47 -14.79 -8.96 -6.10
C ASP A 47 -14.74 -7.67 -6.93
N ALA A 48 -15.44 -7.66 -8.06
CA ALA A 48 -15.49 -6.53 -8.98
C ALA A 48 -16.15 -5.27 -8.38
N ALA A 49 -16.88 -5.38 -7.27
CA ALA A 49 -17.44 -4.23 -6.56
C ALA A 49 -16.37 -3.46 -5.76
N ASN A 50 -15.20 -4.05 -5.50
CA ASN A 50 -14.02 -3.33 -5.02
C ASN A 50 -13.46 -2.46 -6.16
N THR A 51 -13.98 -1.25 -6.30
CA THR A 51 -13.65 -0.35 -7.41
C THR A 51 -12.49 0.59 -7.11
N GLY A 52 -11.93 0.54 -5.90
CA GLY A 52 -10.70 1.26 -5.56
C GLY A 52 -10.00 0.69 -4.34
N VAL A 53 -8.66 0.71 -4.36
CA VAL A 53 -7.84 0.61 -3.15
C VAL A 53 -7.61 2.04 -2.67
N ARG A 54 -8.11 2.40 -1.49
CA ARG A 54 -8.02 3.76 -0.96
C ARG A 54 -6.77 4.01 -0.15
N CYS A 55 -6.34 3.01 0.61
CA CYS A 55 -5.17 3.12 1.46
C CYS A 55 -4.38 1.82 1.49
N LEU A 56 -3.08 1.96 1.71
CA LEU A 56 -2.12 0.88 1.91
C LEU A 56 -1.36 1.13 3.20
N LEU A 57 -1.12 0.09 3.99
CA LEU A 57 -0.36 0.20 5.24
C LEU A 57 0.44 -1.08 5.52
N SER A 58 1.74 -0.94 5.78
CA SER A 58 2.56 -2.05 6.27
C SER A 58 2.37 -2.22 7.78
N TYR A 59 2.06 -3.43 8.23
CA TYR A 59 1.88 -3.77 9.63
C TYR A 59 2.27 -5.23 9.89
N ARG A 60 3.13 -5.45 10.90
CA ARG A 60 3.61 -6.79 11.32
C ARG A 60 4.06 -7.70 10.16
N GLY A 61 4.80 -7.15 9.20
CA GLY A 61 5.35 -7.90 8.06
C GLY A 61 4.36 -8.19 6.93
N ARG A 62 3.14 -7.64 6.98
CA ARG A 62 2.13 -7.75 5.93
C ARG A 62 1.79 -6.36 5.38
N LEU A 63 1.34 -6.29 4.13
CA LEU A 63 0.77 -5.08 3.53
C LEU A 63 -0.75 -5.18 3.55
N TYR A 64 -1.42 -4.22 4.16
CA TYR A 64 -2.87 -4.14 4.23
C TYR A 64 -3.40 -3.16 3.18
N ALA A 65 -4.49 -3.51 2.52
CA ALA A 65 -5.19 -2.70 1.53
C ALA A 65 -6.65 -2.51 1.95
N GLY A 66 -7.07 -1.27 2.14
CA GLY A 66 -8.46 -0.89 2.38
C GLY A 66 -9.16 -0.55 1.07
N THR A 67 -10.37 -1.07 0.84
CA THR A 67 -11.11 -0.87 -0.41
C THR A 67 -12.28 0.08 -0.26
N TYR A 68 -12.68 0.67 -1.39
CA TYR A 68 -14.02 1.17 -1.59
C TYR A 68 -14.88 0.10 -2.25
N ASN A 69 -16.03 -0.19 -1.67
CA ASN A 69 -17.02 -1.13 -2.18
C ASN A 69 -18.43 -0.69 -1.73
N PRO A 70 -19.36 -0.44 -2.67
CA PRO A 70 -20.69 0.09 -2.35
C PRO A 70 -21.56 -0.85 -1.51
N ALA A 71 -21.23 -2.15 -1.41
CA ALA A 71 -21.94 -3.12 -0.58
C ALA A 71 -21.27 -3.35 0.79
N GLY A 72 -20.22 -2.58 1.11
CA GLY A 72 -19.44 -2.72 2.33
C GLY A 72 -17.96 -2.88 2.01
N CYS A 73 -17.13 -2.00 2.57
CA CYS A 73 -15.70 -2.00 2.35
C CYS A 73 -15.02 -3.30 2.83
N GLN A 74 -13.83 -3.53 2.30
CA GLN A 74 -13.04 -4.72 2.60
C GLN A 74 -11.62 -4.33 3.01
N ILE A 75 -10.98 -5.21 3.77
CA ILE A 75 -9.55 -5.15 4.06
C ILE A 75 -8.92 -6.45 3.61
N TRP A 76 -7.84 -6.33 2.84
CA TRP A 76 -7.04 -7.44 2.37
C TRP A 76 -5.62 -7.30 2.88
N SER A 77 -4.96 -8.42 3.23
CA SER A 77 -3.55 -8.42 3.64
C SER A 77 -2.70 -9.27 2.71
N TYR A 78 -1.47 -8.83 2.43
CA TYR A 78 -0.49 -9.51 1.60
C TYR A 78 0.73 -9.88 2.43
N ASP A 79 1.18 -11.12 2.31
CA ASP A 79 2.32 -11.67 3.05
C ASP A 79 3.62 -11.79 2.25
N GLY A 80 3.64 -11.21 1.04
CA GLY A 80 4.73 -11.41 0.07
C GLY A 80 4.47 -12.53 -0.93
N THR A 81 3.39 -13.30 -0.76
CA THR A 81 3.03 -14.41 -1.66
C THR A 81 1.57 -14.36 -2.08
N ALA A 82 0.64 -14.13 -1.16
CA ALA A 82 -0.80 -14.19 -1.42
C ALA A 82 -1.57 -13.09 -0.70
N TRP A 83 -2.65 -12.63 -1.34
CA TRP A 83 -3.64 -11.74 -0.73
C TRP A 83 -4.69 -12.57 0.01
N THR A 84 -4.97 -12.21 1.27
CA THR A 84 -5.94 -12.87 2.15
C THR A 84 -6.99 -11.85 2.59
N PRO A 85 -8.29 -12.18 2.59
CA PRO A 85 -9.32 -11.28 3.12
C PRO A 85 -9.27 -11.25 4.65
N GLU A 86 -9.23 -10.04 5.22
CA GLU A 86 -9.27 -9.78 6.66
C GLU A 86 -10.65 -9.26 7.09
N VAL A 87 -11.29 -8.46 6.24
CA VAL A 87 -12.64 -7.92 6.43
C VAL A 87 -13.36 -7.96 5.09
N GLY A 88 -14.65 -8.33 5.09
CA GLY A 88 -15.51 -8.30 3.93
C GLY A 88 -16.08 -9.65 3.49
N GLN A 89 -15.47 -10.75 3.94
CA GLN A 89 -15.83 -12.12 3.55
C GLN A 89 -16.40 -12.96 4.72
N GLY A 90 -16.43 -12.42 5.93
CA GLY A 90 -17.08 -13.04 7.08
C GLY A 90 -18.61 -12.94 7.03
N GLU A 91 -19.28 -13.51 8.03
CA GLU A 91 -20.73 -13.45 8.15
C GLU A 91 -21.24 -12.01 8.26
N ALA A 92 -22.34 -11.69 7.57
CA ALA A 92 -22.95 -10.36 7.63
C ALA A 92 -23.33 -10.00 9.08
N GLY A 93 -23.14 -8.74 9.47
CA GLY A 93 -23.34 -8.29 10.85
C GLY A 93 -22.18 -8.57 11.81
N THR A 94 -21.14 -9.31 11.39
CA THR A 94 -19.92 -9.53 12.18
C THR A 94 -18.81 -8.53 11.82
N PRO A 95 -17.82 -8.28 12.70
CA PRO A 95 -16.68 -7.41 12.40
C PRO A 95 -15.86 -7.82 11.17
N THR A 96 -15.93 -9.09 10.76
CA THR A 96 -15.25 -9.62 9.56
C THR A 96 -16.14 -9.63 8.31
N GLY A 97 -17.43 -9.32 8.44
CA GLY A 97 -18.36 -9.22 7.32
C GLY A 97 -18.17 -7.96 6.47
N PRO A 98 -18.92 -7.79 5.37
CA PRO A 98 -18.91 -6.59 4.52
C PRO A 98 -19.04 -5.31 5.34
N GLY A 99 -18.10 -4.37 5.16
CA GLY A 99 -18.09 -3.08 5.87
C GLY A 99 -18.07 -3.23 7.40
N PHE A 100 -17.32 -4.20 7.93
CA PHE A 100 -17.31 -4.53 9.36
C PHE A 100 -18.71 -4.90 9.91
N GLY A 101 -19.52 -5.55 9.07
CA GLY A 101 -20.88 -5.98 9.41
C GLY A 101 -21.97 -4.97 9.03
N SER A 102 -21.63 -3.86 8.39
CA SER A 102 -22.58 -2.87 7.88
C SER A 102 -22.19 -2.42 6.46
N GLY A 103 -23.06 -2.67 5.47
CA GLY A 103 -22.82 -2.24 4.09
C GLY A 103 -22.74 -0.72 3.92
N GLU A 104 -23.24 0.06 4.89
CA GLU A 104 -23.14 1.53 4.91
C GLU A 104 -21.69 2.00 5.16
N ASN A 105 -20.85 1.16 5.76
CA ASN A 105 -19.41 1.38 5.78
C ASN A 105 -18.82 0.97 4.43
N ASN A 106 -18.88 1.85 3.43
CA ASN A 106 -18.57 1.50 2.05
C ASN A 106 -17.13 1.88 1.62
N ASP A 107 -16.37 2.52 2.50
CA ASP A 107 -14.97 2.85 2.23
C ASP A 107 -14.05 2.67 3.44
N VAL A 108 -12.78 2.35 3.20
CA VAL A 108 -11.67 2.44 4.18
C VAL A 108 -10.70 3.54 3.72
N PRO A 109 -10.98 4.82 3.99
CA PRO A 109 -10.15 5.92 3.48
C PRO A 109 -8.76 6.00 4.14
N SER A 110 -8.61 5.47 5.36
CA SER A 110 -7.32 5.52 6.06
C SER A 110 -7.11 4.33 7.00
N MET A 111 -5.84 3.99 7.18
CA MET A 111 -5.39 3.08 8.22
C MET A 111 -4.18 3.69 8.94
N GLY A 112 -3.97 3.32 10.20
CA GLY A 112 -2.81 3.74 11.00
C GLY A 112 -2.38 2.67 11.99
N VAL A 113 -1.11 2.70 12.38
CA VAL A 113 -0.59 1.85 13.48
C VAL A 113 -0.39 2.71 14.70
N TYR A 114 -0.97 2.31 15.83
CA TYR A 114 -0.81 2.98 17.11
C TYR A 114 -0.75 1.95 18.23
N ASP A 115 0.19 2.12 19.17
CA ASP A 115 0.38 1.24 20.32
C ASP A 115 0.40 -0.26 19.97
N GLY A 116 1.10 -0.59 18.87
CA GLY A 116 1.25 -1.97 18.41
C GLY A 116 -0.01 -2.60 17.78
N SER A 117 -1.08 -1.83 17.58
CA SER A 117 -2.33 -2.24 16.94
C SER A 117 -2.56 -1.53 15.61
N LEU A 118 -3.31 -2.18 14.72
CA LEU A 118 -3.77 -1.62 13.45
C LEU A 118 -5.15 -0.97 13.66
N TYR A 119 -5.33 0.22 13.10
CA TYR A 119 -6.58 0.97 13.10
C TYR A 119 -7.03 1.21 11.67
N ALA A 120 -8.33 1.09 11.42
CA ALA A 120 -8.98 1.37 10.14
C ALA A 120 -10.12 2.35 10.35
N GLY A 121 -10.12 3.44 9.58
CA GLY A 121 -11.23 4.39 9.52
C GLY A 121 -12.22 3.97 8.44
N THR A 122 -13.51 4.24 8.63
CA THR A 122 -14.54 4.01 7.60
C THR A 122 -15.06 5.32 7.01
N TYR A 123 -15.68 5.23 5.83
CA TYR A 123 -16.68 6.20 5.39
C TYR A 123 -18.08 5.62 5.60
N ASN A 124 -18.97 6.40 6.19
CA ASN A 124 -20.38 6.08 6.43
C ASN A 124 -21.19 7.38 6.53
N VAL A 125 -22.31 7.47 5.80
CA VAL A 125 -23.17 8.68 5.78
C VAL A 125 -23.84 8.95 7.13
N GLY A 126 -24.02 7.93 7.97
CA GLY A 126 -24.49 8.08 9.36
C GLY A 126 -23.40 8.47 10.36
N GLY A 127 -22.19 8.79 9.89
CA GLY A 127 -21.02 9.09 10.69
C GLY A 127 -19.99 7.96 10.67
N CYS A 128 -18.74 8.33 10.43
CA CYS A 128 -17.63 7.38 10.35
C CYS A 128 -17.42 6.57 11.62
N GLN A 129 -16.70 5.47 11.44
CA GLN A 129 -16.27 4.59 12.51
C GLN A 129 -14.74 4.45 12.50
N VAL A 130 -14.19 4.06 13.64
CA VAL A 130 -12.81 3.60 13.76
C VAL A 130 -12.82 2.20 14.35
N TRP A 131 -12.13 1.28 13.68
CA TRP A 131 -11.98 -0.10 14.08
C TRP A 131 -10.53 -0.39 14.43
N ARG A 132 -10.31 -1.17 15.49
CA ARG A 132 -8.99 -1.59 15.98
C ARG A 132 -8.85 -3.10 15.86
N TRP A 133 -7.76 -3.54 15.27
CA TRP A 133 -7.29 -4.92 15.28
C TRP A 133 -6.25 -5.10 16.39
N ASP A 134 -6.55 -5.99 17.34
CA ASP A 134 -5.65 -6.29 18.46
C ASP A 134 -4.64 -7.42 18.16
N GLY A 135 -4.78 -8.08 17.01
CA GLY A 135 -4.01 -9.26 16.64
C GLY A 135 -4.84 -10.52 16.50
N ALA A 136 -6.07 -10.52 17.02
CA ALA A 136 -7.01 -11.63 16.94
C ALA A 136 -8.39 -11.21 16.48
N ASP A 137 -8.88 -10.05 16.94
CA ASP A 137 -10.23 -9.57 16.68
C ASP A 137 -10.28 -8.09 16.27
N TRP A 138 -11.26 -7.76 15.43
CA TRP A 138 -11.62 -6.38 15.11
C TRP A 138 -12.67 -5.88 16.11
N SER A 139 -12.41 -4.72 16.72
CA SER A 139 -13.32 -4.06 17.66
C SER A 139 -13.56 -2.61 17.24
N ARG A 140 -14.82 -2.15 17.31
CA ARG A 140 -15.17 -0.75 17.03
C ARG A 140 -14.80 0.11 18.23
N VAL A 141 -13.97 1.12 18.03
CA VAL A 141 -13.45 2.02 19.09
C VAL A 141 -13.97 3.45 18.97
N ALA A 142 -14.54 3.81 17.82
CA ALA A 142 -15.31 5.03 17.64
C ALA A 142 -16.44 4.79 16.64
N GLU A 143 -17.54 5.52 16.80
CA GLU A 143 -18.72 5.44 15.93
C GLU A 143 -19.47 6.77 15.89
N GLY A 144 -20.47 6.87 15.00
CA GLY A 144 -21.33 8.04 14.89
C GLY A 144 -20.56 9.33 14.59
N GLY A 145 -19.43 9.21 13.88
CA GLY A 145 -18.60 10.36 13.53
C GLY A 145 -18.03 11.10 14.74
N PHE A 146 -17.69 10.39 15.82
CA PHE A 146 -17.21 10.96 17.09
C PHE A 146 -18.25 11.85 17.81
N GLY A 147 -19.54 11.54 17.62
CA GLY A 147 -20.66 12.29 18.18
C GLY A 147 -21.23 13.35 17.24
N ASP A 148 -20.60 13.56 16.09
CA ASP A 148 -21.13 14.37 15.00
C ASP A 148 -21.33 13.51 13.75
N ALA A 149 -22.59 13.17 13.47
CA ALA A 149 -22.94 12.32 12.33
C ALA A 149 -22.56 12.93 10.98
N GLN A 150 -22.28 14.23 10.88
CA GLN A 150 -21.81 14.86 9.64
C GLN A 150 -20.35 14.55 9.31
N ASN A 151 -19.57 14.03 10.27
CA ASN A 151 -18.26 13.46 10.01
C ASN A 151 -18.39 12.09 9.31
N HIS A 152 -18.65 12.11 8.01
CA HIS A 152 -18.91 10.88 7.25
C HIS A 152 -17.66 10.01 7.08
N GLY A 153 -16.45 10.58 7.07
CA GLY A 153 -15.22 9.81 6.87
C GLY A 153 -14.20 9.98 8.00
N ALA A 154 -13.59 8.89 8.46
CA ALA A 154 -12.34 8.91 9.23
C ALA A 154 -11.17 8.95 8.23
N ALA A 155 -10.96 10.12 7.63
CA ALA A 155 -10.29 10.29 6.35
C ALA A 155 -8.76 10.25 6.40
N SER A 156 -8.15 10.56 7.54
CA SER A 156 -6.71 10.48 7.72
C SER A 156 -6.35 10.11 9.14
N MET A 157 -5.22 9.43 9.31
CA MET A 157 -4.70 9.02 10.62
C MET A 157 -3.22 9.33 10.72
N ALA A 158 -2.79 9.85 11.88
CA ALA A 158 -1.38 10.08 12.17
C ALA A 158 -1.10 9.93 13.67
N VAL A 159 0.07 9.39 14.03
CA VAL A 159 0.50 9.34 15.43
C VAL A 159 1.40 10.53 15.73
N PHE A 160 1.07 11.27 16.79
CA PHE A 160 1.87 12.39 17.28
C PHE A 160 1.81 12.45 18.80
N LEU A 161 2.94 12.72 19.47
CA LEU A 161 3.03 12.83 20.94
C LEU A 161 2.29 11.70 21.68
N SER A 162 2.53 10.45 21.27
CA SER A 162 1.93 9.25 21.86
C SER A 162 0.40 9.22 21.83
N ARG A 163 -0.23 9.82 20.81
CA ARG A 163 -1.67 9.73 20.54
C ARG A 163 -1.92 9.43 19.06
N LEU A 164 -3.00 8.72 18.78
CA LEU A 164 -3.52 8.56 17.43
C LEU A 164 -4.48 9.71 17.14
N TYR A 165 -4.17 10.52 16.13
CA TYR A 165 -5.04 11.57 15.61
C TYR A 165 -5.82 11.05 14.41
N VAL A 166 -7.09 11.39 14.33
CA VAL A 166 -7.99 11.07 13.21
C VAL A 166 -8.59 12.36 12.66
N GLY A 167 -8.30 12.67 11.38
CA GLY A 167 -8.94 13.76 10.66
C GLY A 167 -10.22 13.29 10.00
N THR A 168 -11.31 14.07 10.10
CA THR A 168 -12.60 13.71 9.51
C THR A 168 -12.80 14.33 8.13
N PHE A 169 -13.65 13.68 7.34
CA PHE A 169 -14.24 14.25 6.14
C PHE A 169 -15.72 14.50 6.40
N ASN A 170 -16.12 15.77 6.30
CA ASN A 170 -17.46 16.23 6.57
C ASN A 170 -18.14 16.69 5.27
N ASN A 171 -19.32 16.16 5.00
CA ASN A 171 -20.06 16.36 3.75
C ASN A 171 -21.24 17.33 3.87
N ASP A 172 -21.45 17.95 5.03
CA ASP A 172 -22.55 18.89 5.25
C ASP A 172 -22.29 20.30 4.72
N TYR A 173 -21.04 20.59 4.35
CA TYR A 173 -20.53 21.89 3.88
C TYR A 173 -20.80 23.08 4.82
N ASN A 174 -21.20 22.84 6.07
CA ASN A 174 -21.63 23.85 7.03
C ASN A 174 -20.86 23.80 8.36
N SER A 175 -20.52 22.60 8.86
CA SER A 175 -19.81 22.43 10.14
C SER A 175 -18.31 22.13 9.96
N GLY A 176 -17.91 21.64 8.79
CA GLY A 176 -16.50 21.46 8.40
C GLY A 176 -15.83 20.23 9.01
N CYS A 177 -14.59 19.96 8.59
CA CYS A 177 -13.82 18.83 9.10
C CYS A 177 -13.30 19.07 10.53
N GLN A 178 -13.02 17.98 11.21
CA GLN A 178 -12.60 17.94 12.62
C GLN A 178 -11.37 17.05 12.78
N VAL A 179 -10.68 17.18 13.91
CA VAL A 179 -9.54 16.33 14.27
C VAL A 179 -9.75 15.82 15.69
N TRP A 180 -9.68 14.50 15.85
CA TRP A 180 -9.92 13.78 17.10
C TRP A 180 -8.66 13.02 17.53
N ALA A 181 -8.48 12.77 18.83
CA ALA A 181 -7.33 12.02 19.36
C ALA A 181 -7.57 11.47 20.77
#